data_AF-A0AAN7XJ76-F1
#
_entry.id   AF-A0AAN7XJ76-F1
#
_cell.length_a   1.000
_cell.length_b   1.000
_cell.length_c   1.000
_cell.angle_alpha   90.00
_cell.angle_beta   90.00
_cell.angle_gamma   90.00
#
_symmetry.space_group_name_H-M   'P 1'
#
loop_
_entity.id
_entity.type
_entity.pdbx_description
1 polymer ?
#
loop_
_entity_poly.entity_id
_entity_poly.type
_entity_poly.pdbx_seq_one_letter_code
_entity_poly.pdbx_strand_id
1 'polypeptide(L)'
;MQSDSCDPDRPTHPGTFPNCEAGKSDLKSAERSIVFPVSVVLPAGGTGERTGLQTPKQFCLFLGRPLISYTIQAFERVSWIQSIVVVVAKEYMDLMTDIVQQFQHTKVRVVPGGSTRHRSIYNGVLALSEEGEEGKPATDKAKVVIIHDAVRPFVEEDFLHKIAMAAKEQGAAGAIRPLVSTVIATTSEGYLDHSLERAKYRASEMPQGFTYDVIHQAYQKCSESDFEFGTECLHLALQYCGTNAKLIQGPPTLWKVTYKRDLAAAESIIKDTLSRSACVITGGSAQAVTLADALQKAVAALNVELDVIPDLTGENGAYLLNDWNFIQVSVNRSCLSEVEALLIDLEAAKRALLHPLVVILVLLSGSDELSVSGRVVEPEAIMDLASAAKLRNILLYGIQLHQSKDTQRWERSVLRVAEITSALIRERSPALVGQLLQA
;
A
#
# COMPACT_ATOMS: atom_id res chain seq x y z
N MET A 1 19.86 25.97 52.88
CA MET A 1 20.39 26.60 51.65
C MET A 1 21.33 25.58 51.04
N GLN A 2 21.09 24.91 49.91
CA GLN A 2 20.30 25.13 48.69
C GLN A 2 19.76 23.73 48.25
N SER A 3 18.44 23.51 48.23
CA SER A 3 17.54 23.51 47.04
C SER A 3 17.81 22.37 46.05
N ASP A 4 17.08 21.27 46.26
CA ASP A 4 16.78 20.24 45.26
C ASP A 4 16.10 20.87 44.04
N SER A 5 16.59 20.57 42.84
CA SER A 5 15.88 20.84 41.59
C SER A 5 15.47 19.51 40.97
N CYS A 6 14.16 19.27 41.01
CA CYS A 6 13.50 18.17 40.29
C CYS A 6 13.51 18.47 38.79
N ASP A 7 13.94 17.49 38.00
CA ASP A 7 13.86 17.47 36.54
C ASP A 7 12.40 17.19 36.12
N PRO A 8 11.71 18.09 35.37
CA PRO A 8 10.27 17.97 35.14
C PRO A 8 9.86 17.16 33.90
N ASP A 9 10.78 16.52 33.16
CA ASP A 9 10.46 15.91 31.85
C ASP A 9 10.39 14.37 31.87
N ARG A 10 9.53 13.82 32.75
CA ARG A 10 9.13 12.40 32.67
C ARG A 10 7.67 12.29 32.25
N PRO A 11 7.34 11.85 31.02
CA PRO A 11 5.96 11.65 30.62
C PRO A 11 5.35 10.51 31.44
N THR A 12 4.48 10.86 32.38
CA THR A 12 3.52 9.95 32.98
C THR A 12 2.43 9.73 31.94
N HIS A 13 2.48 8.61 31.20
CA HIS A 13 1.37 7.85 30.59
C HIS A 13 1.88 7.06 29.36
N PRO A 14 1.72 5.72 29.32
CA PRO A 14 1.98 4.93 28.13
C PRO A 14 0.73 4.96 27.24
N GLY A 15 0.75 5.66 26.10
CA GLY A 15 -0.42 5.60 25.21
C GLY A 15 -0.60 6.63 24.11
N THR A 16 0.39 7.47 23.78
CA THR A 16 0.20 8.47 22.71
C THR A 16 1.35 8.38 21.71
N PHE A 17 1.07 7.83 20.53
CA PHE A 17 1.91 8.06 19.36
C PHE A 17 1.81 9.56 19.02
N PRO A 18 2.92 10.28 18.77
CA PRO A 18 2.83 11.67 18.38
C PRO A 18 2.10 11.77 17.04
N ASN A 19 1.01 12.54 17.03
CA ASN A 19 0.37 13.01 15.81
C ASN A 19 1.45 13.68 14.96
N CYS A 20 1.69 13.14 13.76
CA CYS A 20 2.30 13.94 12.71
C CYS A 20 1.29 15.05 12.39
N GLU A 21 1.55 16.25 12.91
CA GLU A 21 0.89 17.45 12.41
C GLU A 21 1.16 17.53 10.90
N ALA A 22 0.09 17.31 10.14
CA ALA A 22 0.04 17.62 8.72
C ALA A 22 0.08 19.15 8.57
N GLY A 23 1.27 19.71 8.69
CA GLY A 23 1.55 21.04 8.18
C GLY A 23 1.39 20.99 6.67
N LYS A 24 0.27 21.54 6.17
CA LYS A 24 0.14 22.01 4.80
C LYS A 24 1.27 23.00 4.53
N SER A 25 2.40 22.48 4.06
CA SER A 25 3.38 23.25 3.34
C SER A 25 3.08 23.03 1.88
N ASP A 26 2.79 24.12 1.17
CA ASP A 26 2.79 24.20 -0.28
C ASP A 26 4.20 23.88 -0.80
N LEU A 27 4.58 22.61 -0.72
CA LEU A 27 5.70 22.05 -1.47
C LEU A 27 5.17 21.80 -2.88
N LYS A 28 5.17 22.86 -3.68
CA LYS A 28 5.26 22.71 -5.14
C LYS A 28 6.31 21.64 -5.41
N SER A 29 5.89 20.56 -6.05
CA SER A 29 6.74 19.49 -6.56
C SER A 29 7.79 20.11 -7.47
N ALA A 30 8.94 20.49 -6.93
CA ALA A 30 10.14 20.66 -7.73
C ALA A 30 10.32 19.32 -8.45
N GLU A 31 10.24 19.31 -9.78
CA GLU A 31 10.42 18.12 -10.61
C GLU A 31 11.70 17.40 -10.16
N ARG A 32 11.53 16.29 -9.43
CA ARG A 32 12.62 15.44 -8.98
C ARG A 32 13.08 14.62 -10.17
N SER A 33 13.77 15.28 -11.08
CA SER A 33 14.13 14.71 -12.38
C SER A 33 15.33 13.79 -12.25
N ILE A 34 15.08 12.48 -12.15
CA ILE A 34 16.10 11.47 -12.44
C ILE A 34 16.30 11.41 -13.95
N VAL A 35 17.46 11.90 -14.40
CA VAL A 35 17.82 12.01 -15.82
C VAL A 35 18.62 10.82 -16.37
N PHE A 36 18.67 9.71 -15.62
CA PHE A 36 19.44 8.51 -15.93
C PHE A 36 18.55 7.25 -15.79
N PRO A 37 18.85 6.16 -16.51
CA PRO A 37 18.03 4.95 -16.46
C PRO A 37 18.01 4.30 -15.07
N VAL A 38 16.82 3.92 -14.60
CA VAL A 38 16.64 3.16 -13.35
C VAL A 38 15.72 1.96 -13.58
N SER A 39 16.20 0.79 -13.16
CA SER A 39 15.43 -0.46 -13.15
C SER A 39 15.42 -1.08 -11.75
N VAL A 40 14.46 -1.95 -11.48
CA VAL A 40 14.29 -2.65 -10.19
C VAL A 40 14.44 -4.15 -10.38
N VAL A 41 15.10 -4.83 -9.44
CA VAL A 41 15.16 -6.29 -9.35
C VAL A 41 14.50 -6.73 -8.04
N LEU A 42 13.46 -7.57 -8.15
CA LEU A 42 12.69 -8.11 -7.05
C LEU A 42 12.93 -9.62 -6.91
N PRO A 43 13.90 -10.09 -6.11
CA PRO A 43 14.00 -11.50 -5.75
C PRO A 43 12.77 -11.96 -4.96
N ALA A 44 12.03 -12.90 -5.55
CA ALA A 44 10.78 -13.47 -5.07
C ALA A 44 10.75 -15.01 -5.13
N GLY A 45 11.92 -15.66 -5.22
CA GLY A 45 12.03 -17.14 -5.29
C GLY A 45 11.97 -17.87 -3.95
N GLY A 46 11.93 -17.17 -2.81
CA GLY A 46 11.94 -17.82 -1.49
C GLY A 46 10.62 -18.53 -1.15
N THR A 47 10.72 -19.65 -0.43
CA THR A 47 9.57 -20.47 0.03
C THR A 47 8.81 -19.87 1.20
N GLY A 48 9.46 -19.02 2.00
CA GLY A 48 8.79 -18.31 3.11
C GLY A 48 8.51 -19.17 4.35
N GLU A 49 9.27 -20.24 4.57
CA GLU A 49 9.13 -21.25 5.64
C GLU A 49 8.76 -20.71 7.03
N ARG A 50 9.36 -19.58 7.44
CA ARG A 50 9.09 -18.94 8.75
C ARG A 50 7.65 -18.47 8.97
N THR A 51 6.85 -18.39 7.91
CA THR A 51 5.40 -18.11 8.04
C THR A 51 4.59 -19.35 8.40
N GLY A 52 5.12 -20.56 8.17
CA GLY A 52 4.40 -21.81 8.35
C GLY A 52 3.14 -21.94 7.48
N LEU A 53 3.09 -21.23 6.34
CA LEU A 53 2.02 -21.33 5.35
C LEU A 53 2.46 -22.23 4.20
N GLN A 54 1.49 -22.87 3.53
CA GLN A 54 1.74 -23.67 2.32
C GLN A 54 2.06 -22.76 1.11
N THR A 55 1.37 -21.63 1.02
CA THR A 55 1.61 -20.63 -0.03
C THR A 55 2.83 -19.78 0.34
N PRO A 56 3.80 -19.58 -0.58
CA PRO A 56 4.88 -18.64 -0.36
C PRO A 56 4.33 -17.25 -0.05
N LYS A 57 4.88 -16.61 0.98
CA LYS A 57 4.31 -15.38 1.56
C LYS A 57 4.14 -14.20 0.59
N GLN A 58 4.96 -14.12 -0.46
CA GLN A 58 4.83 -13.11 -1.52
C GLN A 58 3.54 -13.26 -2.33
N PHE A 59 2.93 -14.45 -2.33
CA PHE A 59 1.66 -14.75 -2.99
C PHE A 59 0.48 -14.80 -2.00
N CYS A 60 0.70 -14.56 -0.71
CA CYS A 60 -0.41 -14.42 0.24
C CYS A 60 -1.32 -13.25 -0.16
N LEU A 61 -2.63 -13.51 -0.15
CA LEU A 61 -3.64 -12.55 -0.56
C LEU A 61 -4.02 -11.61 0.58
N PHE A 62 -4.07 -10.33 0.28
CA PHE A 62 -4.58 -9.25 1.09
C PHE A 62 -5.69 -8.57 0.30
N LEU A 63 -6.91 -8.59 0.80
CA LEU A 63 -8.08 -8.03 0.10
C LEU A 63 -8.20 -8.57 -1.35
N GLY A 64 -7.95 -9.87 -1.55
CA GLY A 64 -8.00 -10.52 -2.86
C GLY A 64 -6.76 -10.34 -3.75
N ARG A 65 -5.75 -9.59 -3.30
CA ARG A 65 -4.54 -9.26 -4.08
C ARG A 65 -3.25 -9.80 -3.43
N PRO A 66 -2.32 -10.41 -4.17
CA PRO A 66 -1.09 -10.96 -3.59
C PRO A 66 -0.12 -9.86 -3.13
N LEU A 67 0.60 -10.10 -2.03
CA LEU A 67 1.56 -9.16 -1.43
C LEU A 67 2.56 -8.58 -2.44
N ILE A 68 3.08 -9.41 -3.35
CA ILE A 68 4.04 -8.98 -4.36
C ILE A 68 3.47 -7.93 -5.30
N SER A 69 2.17 -7.99 -5.61
CA SER A 69 1.51 -7.02 -6.48
C SER A 69 1.46 -5.63 -5.83
N TYR A 70 1.30 -5.53 -4.49
CA TYR A 70 1.45 -4.26 -3.77
C TYR A 70 2.87 -3.71 -3.90
N THR A 71 3.88 -4.58 -3.77
CA THR A 71 5.29 -4.17 -3.93
C THR A 71 5.57 -3.70 -5.34
N ILE A 72 5.11 -4.41 -6.38
CA ILE A 72 5.27 -4.01 -7.78
C ILE A 72 4.63 -2.63 -8.01
N GLN A 73 3.38 -2.43 -7.57
CA GLN A 73 2.70 -1.14 -7.73
C GLN A 73 3.46 0.02 -7.07
N ALA A 74 4.15 -0.25 -5.95
CA ALA A 74 4.96 0.78 -5.30
C ALA A 74 6.11 1.30 -6.14
N PHE A 75 6.66 0.47 -7.04
CA PHE A 75 7.65 0.88 -8.01
C PHE A 75 7.03 1.37 -9.32
N GLU A 76 5.93 0.77 -9.79
CA GLU A 76 5.31 1.15 -11.06
C GLU A 76 4.79 2.60 -11.06
N ARG A 77 4.25 3.06 -9.92
CA ARG A 77 3.77 4.43 -9.75
C ARG A 77 4.87 5.49 -9.90
N VAL A 78 6.13 5.09 -9.75
CA VAL A 78 7.28 5.99 -9.88
C VAL A 78 7.64 6.14 -11.36
N SER A 79 7.45 7.34 -11.90
CA SER A 79 7.53 7.60 -13.34
C SER A 79 8.93 7.36 -13.93
N TRP A 80 9.99 7.68 -13.19
CA TRP A 80 11.38 7.53 -13.61
C TRP A 80 11.92 6.09 -13.49
N ILE A 81 11.16 5.15 -12.90
CA ILE A 81 11.49 3.72 -12.92
C ILE A 81 10.96 3.12 -14.22
N GLN A 82 11.88 2.58 -15.03
CA GLN A 82 11.62 2.16 -16.40
C GLN A 82 11.18 0.70 -16.50
N SER A 83 11.84 -0.19 -15.76
CA SER A 83 11.51 -1.62 -15.77
C SER A 83 11.69 -2.26 -14.40
N ILE A 84 10.89 -3.30 -14.13
CA ILE A 84 10.87 -4.09 -12.90
C ILE A 84 11.04 -5.55 -13.28
N VAL A 85 12.16 -6.15 -12.91
CA VAL A 85 12.43 -7.57 -13.09
C VAL A 85 12.02 -8.32 -11.83
N VAL A 86 11.01 -9.18 -11.95
CA VAL A 86 10.52 -10.03 -10.87
C VAL A 86 11.11 -11.43 -11.05
N VAL A 87 11.89 -11.86 -10.06
CA VAL A 87 12.61 -13.13 -10.12
C VAL A 87 11.90 -14.16 -9.25
N VAL A 88 11.27 -15.17 -9.85
CA VAL A 88 10.51 -16.21 -9.13
C VAL A 88 11.10 -17.60 -9.35
N ALA A 89 10.84 -18.53 -8.45
CA ALA A 89 11.19 -19.93 -8.68
C ALA A 89 10.46 -20.45 -9.93
N LYS A 90 11.06 -21.42 -10.63
CA LYS A 90 10.57 -21.88 -11.95
C LYS A 90 9.12 -22.36 -11.91
N GLU A 91 8.74 -23.03 -10.83
CA GLU A 91 7.40 -23.54 -10.56
C GLU A 91 6.34 -22.44 -10.36
N TYR A 92 6.74 -21.19 -10.10
CA TYR A 92 5.83 -20.05 -9.91
C TYR A 92 5.85 -19.05 -11.09
N MET A 93 6.52 -19.37 -12.21
CA MET A 93 6.59 -18.50 -13.39
C MET A 93 5.20 -18.22 -13.97
N ASP A 94 4.38 -19.25 -14.17
CA ASP A 94 3.03 -19.11 -14.73
C ASP A 94 2.14 -18.31 -13.79
N LEU A 95 2.14 -18.67 -12.49
CA LEU A 95 1.40 -17.92 -11.46
C LEU A 95 1.79 -16.43 -11.44
N MET A 96 3.08 -16.12 -11.50
CA MET A 96 3.52 -14.72 -11.51
C MET A 96 3.11 -14.00 -12.79
N THR A 97 3.12 -14.68 -13.94
CA THR A 97 2.65 -14.13 -15.21
C THR A 97 1.15 -13.84 -15.16
N ASP A 98 0.36 -14.75 -14.59
CA ASP A 98 -1.07 -14.56 -14.36
C ASP A 98 -1.33 -13.36 -13.44
N ILE A 99 -0.56 -13.20 -12.35
CA ILE A 99 -0.65 -12.03 -11.46
C ILE A 99 -0.34 -10.73 -12.22
N VAL A 100 0.71 -10.72 -13.04
CA VAL A 100 1.07 -9.54 -13.86
C VAL A 100 -0.09 -9.15 -14.79
N GLN A 101 -0.71 -10.13 -15.46
CA GLN A 101 -1.83 -9.89 -16.36
C GLN A 101 -3.10 -9.47 -15.61
N GLN A 102 -3.46 -10.18 -14.54
CA GLN A 102 -4.65 -9.95 -13.73
C GLN A 102 -4.67 -8.53 -13.14
N PHE A 103 -3.54 -8.06 -12.62
CA PHE A 103 -3.42 -6.75 -11.99
C PHE A 103 -2.86 -5.67 -12.94
N GLN A 104 -2.72 -5.99 -14.23
CA GLN A 104 -2.32 -5.07 -15.30
C GLN A 104 -0.99 -4.34 -15.01
N HIS A 105 -0.01 -5.07 -14.47
CA HIS A 105 1.33 -4.56 -14.29
C HIS A 105 2.02 -4.43 -15.66
N THR A 106 2.47 -3.22 -16.02
CA THR A 106 2.95 -2.88 -17.36
C THR A 106 4.46 -2.76 -17.47
N LYS A 107 5.17 -2.56 -16.35
CA LYS A 107 6.64 -2.40 -16.33
C LYS A 107 7.36 -3.69 -15.91
N VAL A 108 6.65 -4.81 -15.82
CA VAL A 108 7.16 -6.04 -15.21
C VAL A 108 7.65 -7.04 -16.25
N ARG A 109 8.86 -7.55 -16.05
CA ARG A 109 9.40 -8.74 -16.71
C ARG A 109 9.62 -9.84 -15.67
N VAL A 110 9.05 -11.02 -15.92
CA VAL A 110 9.21 -12.18 -15.03
C VAL A 110 10.38 -13.04 -15.51
N VAL A 111 11.27 -13.44 -14.60
CA VAL A 111 12.45 -14.25 -14.92
C VAL A 111 12.66 -15.37 -13.90
N PRO A 112 13.26 -16.52 -14.30
CA PRO A 112 13.50 -17.62 -13.39
C PRO A 112 14.64 -17.30 -12.40
N GLY A 113 14.41 -17.64 -11.15
CA GLY A 113 15.38 -17.52 -10.06
C GLY A 113 16.39 -18.67 -10.00
N GLY A 114 17.38 -18.48 -9.14
CA GLY A 114 18.34 -19.50 -8.75
C GLY A 114 17.99 -20.15 -7.41
N SER A 115 18.82 -21.11 -6.96
CA SER A 115 18.64 -21.80 -5.68
C SER A 115 18.76 -20.89 -4.46
N THR A 116 19.51 -19.79 -4.57
CA THR A 116 19.75 -18.84 -3.47
C THR A 116 19.31 -17.42 -3.82
N ARG A 117 19.29 -16.55 -2.81
CA ARG A 117 18.98 -15.13 -2.96
C ARG A 117 19.93 -14.46 -3.95
N HIS A 118 21.24 -14.64 -3.79
CA HIS A 118 22.23 -14.00 -4.66
C HIS A 118 22.16 -14.50 -6.10
N ARG A 119 21.98 -15.81 -6.34
CA ARG A 119 21.79 -16.33 -7.69
C ARG A 119 20.53 -15.77 -8.36
N SER A 120 19.44 -15.65 -7.60
CA SER A 120 18.21 -15.02 -8.11
C SER A 120 18.41 -13.55 -8.46
N ILE A 121 19.08 -12.77 -7.59
CA ILE A 121 19.37 -11.37 -7.88
C ILE A 121 20.26 -11.26 -9.12
N TYR A 122 21.28 -12.13 -9.25
CA TYR A 122 22.17 -12.11 -10.41
C TYR A 122 21.42 -12.38 -11.72
N ASN A 123 20.53 -13.38 -11.76
CA ASN A 123 19.65 -13.62 -12.92
C ASN A 123 18.82 -12.37 -13.27
N GLY A 124 18.28 -11.70 -12.24
CA GLY A 124 17.53 -10.46 -12.44
C GLY A 124 18.39 -9.32 -13.01
N VAL A 125 19.63 -9.18 -12.53
CA VAL A 125 20.60 -8.20 -13.05
C VAL A 125 21.00 -8.53 -14.49
N LEU A 126 21.21 -9.81 -14.83
CA LEU A 126 21.53 -10.22 -16.21
C LEU A 126 20.39 -9.89 -17.18
N ALA A 127 19.14 -10.14 -16.79
CA ALA A 127 17.97 -9.84 -17.60
C ALA A 127 17.85 -8.34 -17.96
N LEU A 128 18.42 -7.44 -17.15
CA LEU A 128 18.46 -6.01 -17.44
C LEU A 128 19.43 -5.64 -18.58
N SER A 129 20.45 -6.47 -18.88
CA SER A 129 21.33 -6.24 -20.05
C SER A 129 20.70 -6.67 -21.37
N GLU A 130 19.82 -7.67 -21.32
CA GLU A 130 19.13 -8.19 -22.49
C GLU A 130 18.06 -7.22 -23.03
N GLU A 131 17.59 -6.28 -22.19
CA GLU A 131 16.66 -5.22 -22.59
C GLU A 131 17.38 -4.09 -23.34
N GLY A 132 17.61 -4.29 -24.65
CA GLY A 132 17.74 -3.17 -25.59
C GLY A 132 19.14 -2.79 -26.06
N GLU A 133 20.11 -3.69 -26.06
CA GLU A 133 21.41 -3.48 -26.75
C GLU A 133 21.41 -3.92 -28.23
N GLU A 134 20.34 -4.53 -28.75
CA GLU A 134 20.17 -4.67 -30.20
C GLU A 134 19.80 -3.31 -30.82
N GLY A 135 20.83 -2.56 -31.22
CA GLY A 135 20.69 -1.39 -32.10
C GLY A 135 20.54 -0.02 -31.42
N LYS A 136 20.66 0.10 -30.09
CA LYS A 136 20.75 1.40 -29.41
C LYS A 136 22.21 1.76 -29.13
N PRO A 137 22.66 3.00 -29.41
CA PRO A 137 23.99 3.43 -29.00
C PRO A 137 24.11 3.34 -27.49
N ALA A 138 25.25 2.83 -27.01
CA ALA A 138 25.60 2.86 -25.60
C ALA A 138 25.37 4.28 -25.07
N THR A 139 24.42 4.45 -24.16
CA THR A 139 24.14 5.75 -23.58
C THR A 139 25.25 6.08 -22.58
N ASP A 140 25.87 7.26 -22.68
CA ASP A 140 26.89 7.76 -21.72
C ASP A 140 26.37 7.92 -20.26
N LYS A 141 25.14 7.50 -19.97
CA LYS A 141 24.48 7.68 -18.68
C LYS A 141 24.57 6.39 -17.86
N ALA A 142 25.11 6.51 -16.65
CA ALA A 142 25.14 5.41 -15.68
C ALA A 142 23.72 4.86 -15.42
N LYS A 143 23.52 3.57 -15.67
CA LYS A 143 22.29 2.83 -15.34
C LYS A 143 22.31 2.46 -13.86
N VAL A 144 21.24 2.75 -13.14
CA VAL A 144 21.07 2.35 -11.74
C VAL A 144 20.11 1.18 -11.64
N VAL A 145 20.48 0.20 -10.81
CA VAL A 145 19.66 -0.95 -10.44
C VAL A 145 19.30 -0.84 -8.97
N ILE A 146 18.00 -0.86 -8.68
CA ILE A 146 17.48 -0.97 -7.32
C ILE A 146 17.16 -2.44 -7.05
N ILE A 147 17.77 -3.02 -6.02
CA ILE A 147 17.43 -4.33 -5.51
C ILE A 147 16.48 -4.15 -4.32
N HIS A 148 15.33 -4.84 -4.35
CA HIS A 148 14.34 -4.75 -3.27
C HIS A 148 13.64 -6.08 -3.02
N ASP A 149 13.35 -6.41 -1.76
CA ASP A 149 12.64 -7.66 -1.46
C ASP A 149 11.15 -7.53 -1.84
N ALA A 150 10.60 -8.54 -2.52
CA ALA A 150 9.19 -8.59 -2.97
C ALA A 150 8.12 -8.55 -1.86
N VAL A 151 8.53 -8.59 -0.59
CA VAL A 151 7.67 -8.65 0.60
C VAL A 151 7.81 -7.40 1.48
N ARG A 152 8.16 -6.27 0.86
CA ARG A 152 8.32 -4.95 1.50
C ARG A 152 7.50 -3.92 0.70
N PRO A 153 6.16 -3.93 0.80
CA PRO A 153 5.29 -3.12 -0.06
C PRO A 153 5.28 -1.62 0.28
N PHE A 154 5.78 -1.22 1.45
CA PHE A 154 5.63 0.15 1.98
C PHE A 154 6.90 0.99 1.77
N VAL A 155 7.22 1.24 0.50
CA VAL A 155 8.34 2.10 0.09
C VAL A 155 7.81 3.31 -0.69
N GLU A 156 8.34 4.50 -0.41
CA GLU A 156 7.91 5.77 -1.00
C GLU A 156 8.93 6.35 -1.99
N GLU A 157 8.43 7.09 -2.98
CA GLU A 157 9.23 7.69 -4.06
C GLU A 157 10.36 8.58 -3.52
N ASP A 158 10.09 9.40 -2.50
CA ASP A 158 11.09 10.27 -1.85
C ASP A 158 12.32 9.49 -1.38
N PHE A 159 12.10 8.29 -0.85
CA PHE A 159 13.17 7.46 -0.35
C PHE A 159 13.89 6.71 -1.49
N LEU A 160 13.15 6.25 -2.49
CA LEU A 160 13.70 5.65 -3.70
C LEU A 160 14.61 6.63 -4.46
N HIS A 161 14.19 7.89 -4.57
CA HIS A 161 14.99 8.95 -5.18
C HIS A 161 16.32 9.16 -4.46
N LYS A 162 16.32 9.19 -3.11
CA LYS A 162 17.55 9.30 -2.30
C LYS A 162 18.51 8.14 -2.56
N ILE A 163 17.99 6.92 -2.64
CA ILE A 163 18.77 5.72 -2.93
C ILE A 163 19.35 5.75 -4.35
N ALA A 164 18.53 6.10 -5.35
CA ALA A 164 18.95 6.16 -6.74
C ALA A 164 20.06 7.21 -6.96
N MET A 165 19.90 8.41 -6.39
CA MET A 165 20.90 9.47 -6.47
C MET A 165 22.21 9.08 -5.79
N ALA A 166 22.15 8.55 -4.57
CA ALA A 166 23.35 8.12 -3.85
C ALA A 166 24.07 6.96 -4.55
N ALA A 167 23.32 6.01 -5.12
CA ALA A 167 23.90 4.92 -5.90
C ALA A 167 24.60 5.42 -7.15
N LYS A 168 24.01 6.38 -7.87
CA LYS A 168 24.63 7.01 -9.03
C LYS A 168 25.95 7.70 -8.67
N GLU A 169 26.00 8.41 -7.55
CA GLU A 169 27.18 9.16 -7.11
C GLU A 169 28.29 8.28 -6.53
N GLN A 170 27.93 7.23 -5.78
CA GLN A 170 28.87 6.44 -4.97
C GLN A 170 29.09 5.02 -5.51
N GLY A 171 28.42 4.65 -6.60
CA GLY A 171 28.40 3.29 -7.14
C GLY A 171 27.45 2.34 -6.41
N ALA A 172 27.24 2.52 -5.10
CA ALA A 172 26.31 1.75 -4.28
C ALA A 172 25.70 2.57 -3.12
N ALA A 173 24.45 2.27 -2.76
CA ALA A 173 23.74 2.86 -1.63
C ALA A 173 22.75 1.87 -1.01
N GLY A 174 22.47 2.01 0.28
CA GLY A 174 21.58 1.09 0.99
C GLY A 174 20.81 1.73 2.14
N ALA A 175 19.59 1.26 2.34
CA ALA A 175 18.77 1.66 3.48
C ALA A 175 19.27 1.01 4.78
N ILE A 176 19.28 1.76 5.87
CA ILE A 176 19.60 1.26 7.21
C ILE A 176 18.57 1.67 8.25
N ARG A 177 18.39 0.83 9.27
CA ARG A 177 17.59 1.11 10.46
C ARG A 177 18.40 0.91 11.76
N PRO A 178 18.08 1.65 12.83
CA PRO A 178 18.65 1.35 14.14
C PRO A 178 18.22 -0.04 14.60
N LEU A 179 19.10 -0.73 15.31
CA LEU A 179 18.77 -2.00 15.96
C LEU A 179 17.86 -1.75 17.15
N VAL A 180 16.76 -2.50 17.24
CA VAL A 180 15.86 -2.47 18.40
C VAL A 180 16.40 -3.38 19.50
N SER A 181 16.70 -4.63 19.15
CA SER A 181 17.25 -5.62 20.08
C SER A 181 18.77 -5.54 20.19
N THR A 182 19.31 -5.97 21.33
CA THR A 182 20.74 -6.27 21.49
C THR A 182 21.13 -7.42 20.57
N VAL A 183 22.27 -7.30 19.89
CA VAL A 183 22.82 -8.37 19.05
C VAL A 183 23.93 -9.07 19.82
N ILE A 184 23.85 -10.40 19.89
CA ILE A 184 24.82 -11.24 20.59
C ILE A 184 25.41 -12.26 19.62
N ALA A 185 26.67 -12.62 19.83
CA ALA A 185 27.29 -13.80 19.26
C ALA A 185 27.06 -15.00 20.18
N THR A 186 26.95 -16.19 19.61
CA THR A 186 26.75 -17.44 20.34
C THR A 186 27.88 -18.41 20.05
N THR A 187 28.27 -19.22 21.04
CA THR A 187 29.19 -20.34 20.83
C THR A 187 28.50 -21.47 20.07
N SER A 188 29.28 -22.44 19.58
CA SER A 188 28.76 -23.65 18.92
C SER A 188 27.84 -24.48 19.82
N GLU A 189 28.01 -24.41 21.13
CA GLU A 189 27.23 -25.14 22.14
C GLU A 189 25.95 -24.38 22.56
N GLY A 190 25.67 -23.21 21.97
CA GLY A 190 24.47 -22.43 22.23
C GLY A 190 24.55 -21.50 23.45
N TYR A 191 25.75 -21.21 23.95
CA TYR A 191 25.95 -20.23 25.02
C TYR A 191 26.19 -18.83 24.46
N LEU A 192 25.99 -17.81 25.31
CA LEU A 192 26.40 -16.44 25.01
C LEU A 192 27.93 -16.37 24.93
N ASP A 193 28.45 -15.87 23.81
CA ASP A 193 29.86 -15.55 23.65
C ASP A 193 30.11 -14.08 24.08
N HIS A 194 29.60 -13.13 23.29
CA HIS A 194 29.70 -11.70 23.60
C HIS A 194 28.53 -10.90 23.01
N SER A 195 28.34 -9.67 23.51
CA SER A 195 27.37 -8.72 22.96
C SER A 195 28.07 -7.68 22.08
N LEU A 196 27.46 -7.36 20.94
CA LEU A 196 27.92 -6.28 20.07
C LEU A 196 27.52 -4.92 20.63
N GLU A 197 28.36 -3.90 20.43
CA GLU A 197 28.06 -2.51 20.80
C GLU A 197 27.01 -1.92 19.87
N ARG A 198 25.73 -2.01 20.25
CA ARG A 198 24.56 -1.67 19.42
C ARG A 198 24.66 -0.31 18.70
N ALA A 199 25.31 0.68 19.31
CA ALA A 199 25.50 2.01 18.72
C ALA A 199 26.35 2.00 17.43
N LYS A 200 27.24 1.03 17.25
CA LYS A 200 28.11 0.85 16.07
C LYS A 200 27.45 0.09 14.92
N TYR A 201 26.34 -0.61 15.17
CA TYR A 201 25.70 -1.49 14.20
C TYR A 201 24.33 -0.98 13.76
N ARG A 202 23.92 -1.38 12.57
CA ARG A 202 22.62 -1.05 11.98
C ARG A 202 22.04 -2.29 11.32
N ALA A 203 20.72 -2.37 11.26
CA ALA A 203 20.04 -3.34 10.40
C ALA A 203 20.11 -2.81 8.96
N SER A 204 20.67 -3.62 8.06
CA SER A 204 20.59 -3.36 6.62
C SER A 204 19.18 -3.70 6.13
N GLU A 205 18.59 -2.80 5.35
CA GLU A 205 17.24 -2.93 4.81
C GLU A 205 17.25 -2.71 3.31
N MET A 206 16.10 -2.96 2.69
CA MET A 206 15.85 -2.62 1.29
C MET A 206 15.00 -1.35 1.23
N PRO A 207 15.06 -0.55 0.16
CA PRO A 207 15.81 -0.77 -1.09
C PRO A 207 17.32 -0.55 -0.97
N GLN A 208 18.07 -1.20 -1.86
CA GLN A 208 19.48 -0.93 -2.11
C GLN A 208 19.67 -0.54 -3.58
N GLY A 209 20.50 0.45 -3.86
CA GLY A 209 20.77 0.94 -5.20
C GLY A 209 22.22 0.72 -5.59
N PHE A 210 22.46 0.40 -6.85
CA PHE A 210 23.79 0.20 -7.40
C PHE A 210 23.86 0.78 -8.81
N THR A 211 25.02 1.25 -9.23
CA THR A 211 25.28 1.33 -10.67
C THR A 211 25.33 -0.08 -11.24
N TYR A 212 24.80 -0.26 -12.46
CA TYR A 212 24.70 -1.57 -13.12
C TYR A 212 26.06 -2.27 -13.16
N ASP A 213 27.09 -1.55 -13.61
CA ASP A 213 28.45 -2.10 -13.78
C ASP A 213 29.03 -2.62 -12.48
N VAL A 214 28.85 -1.89 -11.37
CA VAL A 214 29.35 -2.31 -10.05
C VAL A 214 28.68 -3.61 -9.60
N ILE A 215 27.35 -3.68 -9.64
CA ILE A 215 26.66 -4.87 -9.11
C ILE A 215 26.84 -6.07 -10.03
N HIS A 216 26.85 -5.85 -11.35
CA HIS A 216 27.12 -6.90 -12.32
C HIS A 216 28.54 -7.47 -12.16
N GLN A 217 29.55 -6.60 -12.10
CA GLN A 217 30.94 -7.02 -11.89
C GLN A 217 31.14 -7.72 -10.53
N ALA A 218 30.46 -7.25 -9.47
CA ALA A 218 30.50 -7.90 -8.17
C ALA A 218 29.98 -9.33 -8.24
N TYR A 219 28.87 -9.57 -8.94
CA TYR A 219 28.34 -10.92 -9.14
C TYR A 219 29.22 -11.79 -10.06
N GLN A 220 29.83 -11.22 -11.10
CA GLN A 220 30.75 -11.97 -11.97
C GLN A 220 31.99 -12.49 -11.22
N LYS A 221 32.47 -11.76 -10.21
CA LYS A 221 33.62 -12.13 -9.38
C LYS A 221 33.23 -12.88 -8.10
N CYS A 222 31.94 -12.96 -7.79
CA CYS A 222 31.42 -13.53 -6.55
C CYS A 222 31.84 -15.00 -6.43
N SER A 223 32.38 -15.38 -5.27
CA SER A 223 32.73 -16.77 -4.98
C SER A 223 31.47 -17.64 -4.86
N GLU A 224 31.61 -18.95 -5.08
CA GLU A 224 30.51 -19.90 -4.87
C GLU A 224 30.02 -19.90 -3.41
N SER A 225 30.92 -19.71 -2.44
CA SER A 225 30.55 -19.59 -1.02
C SER A 225 29.65 -18.38 -0.76
N ASP A 226 29.98 -17.23 -1.35
CA ASP A 226 29.16 -16.02 -1.19
C ASP A 226 27.85 -16.10 -1.96
N PHE A 227 27.80 -16.81 -3.10
CA PHE A 227 26.54 -17.13 -3.76
C PHE A 227 25.64 -18.00 -2.89
N GLU A 228 26.22 -18.93 -2.13
CA GLU A 228 25.46 -19.90 -1.33
C GLU A 228 24.99 -19.31 0.01
N PHE A 229 25.88 -18.63 0.73
CA PHE A 229 25.64 -18.20 2.12
C PHE A 229 25.53 -16.69 2.30
N GLY A 230 25.90 -15.90 1.30
CA GLY A 230 25.82 -14.45 1.34
C GLY A 230 24.37 -13.96 1.49
N THR A 231 24.20 -12.86 2.20
CA THR A 231 22.87 -12.23 2.41
C THR A 231 22.81 -10.78 1.95
N GLU A 232 23.95 -10.14 1.70
CA GLU A 232 24.09 -8.68 1.59
C GLU A 232 24.79 -8.27 0.28
N CYS A 233 24.08 -7.54 -0.59
CA CYS A 233 24.61 -7.10 -1.89
C CYS A 233 25.63 -5.96 -1.76
N LEU A 234 25.47 -5.09 -0.75
CA LEU A 234 26.43 -4.02 -0.47
C LEU A 234 27.81 -4.60 -0.10
N HIS A 235 27.81 -5.75 0.57
CA HIS A 235 29.04 -6.47 0.92
C HIS A 235 29.75 -7.01 -0.33
N LEU A 236 29.02 -7.57 -1.28
CA LEU A 236 29.60 -8.02 -2.56
C LEU A 236 30.21 -6.85 -3.34
N ALA A 237 29.53 -5.70 -3.40
CA ALA A 237 30.05 -4.49 -4.05
C ALA A 237 31.36 -4.01 -3.41
N LEU A 238 31.45 -4.04 -2.07
CA LEU A 238 32.66 -3.68 -1.34
C LEU A 238 33.79 -4.68 -1.59
N GLN A 239 33.52 -5.98 -1.43
CA GLN A 239 34.53 -7.04 -1.47
C GLN A 239 35.12 -7.24 -2.87
N TYR A 240 34.29 -7.21 -3.91
CA TYR A 240 34.70 -7.59 -5.27
C TYR A 240 34.97 -6.40 -6.20
N CYS A 241 34.48 -5.20 -5.83
CA CYS A 241 34.64 -3.97 -6.62
C CYS A 241 35.22 -2.80 -5.82
N GLY A 242 35.54 -2.97 -4.53
CA GLY A 242 36.05 -1.88 -3.69
C GLY A 242 35.07 -0.73 -3.50
N THR A 243 33.80 -0.93 -3.83
CA THR A 243 32.78 0.13 -3.83
C THR A 243 32.15 0.23 -2.44
N ASN A 244 32.47 1.31 -1.73
CA ASN A 244 31.93 1.55 -0.40
C ASN A 244 30.54 2.22 -0.48
N ALA A 245 29.52 1.53 0.01
CA ALA A 245 28.14 1.98 -0.15
C ALA A 245 27.78 3.16 0.77
N LYS A 246 27.01 4.11 0.23
CA LYS A 246 26.36 5.15 1.06
C LYS A 246 25.19 4.56 1.85
N LEU A 247 25.26 4.61 3.17
CA LEU A 247 24.17 4.18 4.04
C LEU A 247 23.19 5.34 4.30
N ILE A 248 21.89 5.11 4.11
CA ILE A 248 20.83 6.11 4.25
C ILE A 248 19.82 5.66 5.30
N GLN A 249 19.50 6.54 6.25
CA GLN A 249 18.53 6.26 7.31
C GLN A 249 17.12 6.10 6.72
N GLY A 250 16.57 4.88 6.79
CA GLY A 250 15.25 4.54 6.29
C GLY A 250 14.11 4.82 7.28
N PRO A 251 12.87 5.02 6.78
CA PRO A 251 11.67 5.08 7.61
C PRO A 251 11.34 3.72 8.24
N PRO A 252 10.54 3.68 9.31
CA PRO A 252 10.14 2.42 9.94
C PRO A 252 9.38 1.50 8.98
N THR A 253 8.67 2.05 7.99
CA THR A 253 7.83 1.31 7.00
C THR A 253 8.57 0.25 6.18
N LEU A 254 9.92 0.30 6.14
CA LEU A 254 10.70 -0.59 5.30
C LEU A 254 10.75 -2.05 5.79
N TRP A 255 10.17 -2.42 6.93
CA TRP A 255 10.33 -3.79 7.49
C TRP A 255 9.89 -4.89 6.51
N LYS A 256 10.55 -6.05 6.64
CA LYS A 256 10.24 -7.24 5.85
C LYS A 256 9.07 -7.99 6.44
N VAL A 257 8.03 -8.26 5.65
CA VAL A 257 6.98 -9.20 6.03
C VAL A 257 7.60 -10.61 6.12
N THR A 258 7.69 -11.14 7.34
CA THR A 258 8.47 -12.36 7.62
C THR A 258 7.64 -13.42 8.34
N TYR A 259 6.81 -13.01 9.29
CA TYR A 259 6.00 -13.85 10.15
C TYR A 259 4.50 -13.57 9.96
N LYS A 260 3.63 -14.44 10.50
CA LYS A 260 2.16 -14.26 10.43
C LYS A 260 1.69 -12.92 11.02
N ARG A 261 2.30 -12.47 12.13
CA ARG A 261 1.99 -11.16 12.74
C ARG A 261 2.29 -9.99 11.79
N ASP A 262 3.30 -10.14 10.93
CA ASP A 262 3.66 -9.11 9.96
C ASP A 262 2.65 -9.05 8.81
N LEU A 263 2.02 -10.18 8.46
CA LEU A 263 0.91 -10.22 7.51
C LEU A 263 -0.27 -9.41 8.06
N ALA A 264 -0.67 -9.65 9.32
CA ALA A 264 -1.75 -8.90 9.97
C ALA A 264 -1.45 -7.39 10.04
N ALA A 265 -0.21 -7.03 10.39
CA ALA A 265 0.21 -5.62 10.39
C ALA A 265 0.14 -5.00 8.98
N ALA A 266 0.62 -5.72 7.95
CA ALA A 266 0.56 -5.24 6.57
C ALA A 266 -0.88 -5.05 6.09
N GLU A 267 -1.77 -5.99 6.36
CA GLU A 267 -3.20 -5.87 6.03
C GLU A 267 -3.82 -4.64 6.69
N SER A 268 -3.54 -4.42 7.97
CA SER A 268 -4.07 -3.28 8.71
C SER A 268 -3.60 -1.96 8.13
N ILE A 269 -2.33 -1.85 7.71
CA ILE A 269 -1.79 -0.62 7.09
C ILE A 269 -2.41 -0.37 5.73
N ILE A 270 -2.61 -1.42 4.92
CA ILE A 270 -3.30 -1.32 3.63
C ILE A 270 -4.72 -0.80 3.85
N LYS A 271 -5.48 -1.41 4.78
CA LYS A 271 -6.84 -0.98 5.10
C LYS A 271 -6.88 0.45 5.61
N ASP A 272 -5.98 0.83 6.52
CA ASP A 272 -5.87 2.20 7.04
C ASP A 272 -5.65 3.20 5.90
N THR A 273 -4.69 2.93 5.01
CA THR A 273 -4.38 3.79 3.86
C THR A 273 -5.59 3.96 2.95
N LEU A 274 -6.32 2.88 2.66
CA LEU A 274 -7.52 2.90 1.84
C LEU A 274 -8.72 3.57 2.52
N SER A 275 -8.67 3.83 3.83
CA SER A 275 -9.80 4.35 4.62
C SER A 275 -9.72 5.84 4.90
N ARG A 276 -8.65 6.52 4.47
CA ARG A 276 -8.38 7.93 4.84
C ARG A 276 -9.32 8.93 4.20
N SER A 277 -9.89 8.62 3.04
CA SER A 277 -10.75 9.52 2.29
C SER A 277 -12.00 8.80 1.79
N ALA A 278 -13.11 9.52 1.69
CA ALA A 278 -14.31 9.04 1.01
C ALA A 278 -15.06 10.20 0.35
N CYS A 279 -15.75 9.88 -0.73
CA CYS A 279 -16.50 10.84 -1.54
C CYS A 279 -18.01 10.67 -1.29
N VAL A 280 -18.71 11.73 -0.89
CA VAL A 280 -20.16 11.76 -0.67
C VAL A 280 -20.84 12.37 -1.89
N ILE A 281 -21.73 11.62 -2.53
CA ILE A 281 -22.47 12.04 -3.73
C ILE A 281 -23.91 12.34 -3.33
N THR A 282 -24.37 13.56 -3.60
CA THR A 282 -25.65 14.08 -3.07
C THR A 282 -26.78 14.17 -4.10
N GLY A 283 -26.50 13.98 -5.39
CA GLY A 283 -27.49 14.08 -6.47
C GLY A 283 -28.13 15.47 -6.60
N GLY A 284 -27.50 16.52 -6.06
CA GLY A 284 -28.03 17.89 -6.06
C GLY A 284 -29.19 18.14 -5.10
N SER A 285 -29.54 17.18 -4.23
CA SER A 285 -30.62 17.33 -3.25
C SER A 285 -30.17 18.16 -2.04
N ALA A 286 -30.92 19.22 -1.72
CA ALA A 286 -30.64 20.06 -0.54
C ALA A 286 -30.67 19.27 0.79
N GLN A 287 -31.54 18.25 0.88
CA GLN A 287 -31.58 17.37 2.05
C GLN A 287 -30.34 16.47 2.14
N ALA A 288 -29.89 15.94 0.99
CA ALA A 288 -28.67 15.14 0.92
C ALA A 288 -27.43 15.98 1.29
N VAL A 289 -27.34 17.21 0.79
CA VAL A 289 -26.27 18.16 1.15
C VAL A 289 -26.25 18.43 2.66
N THR A 290 -27.43 18.70 3.25
CA THR A 290 -27.53 18.94 4.71
C THR A 290 -27.05 17.73 5.52
N LEU A 291 -27.40 16.51 5.09
CA LEU A 291 -26.91 15.29 5.73
C LEU A 291 -25.39 15.11 5.51
N ALA A 292 -24.89 15.36 4.29
CA ALA A 292 -23.48 15.24 3.96
C ALA A 292 -22.61 16.20 4.80
N ASP A 293 -23.04 17.44 4.99
CA ASP A 293 -22.35 18.41 5.86
C ASP A 293 -22.33 17.96 7.33
N ALA A 294 -23.41 17.35 7.80
CA ALA A 294 -23.49 16.81 9.14
C ALA A 294 -22.59 15.58 9.32
N LEU A 295 -22.54 14.70 8.31
CA LEU A 295 -21.63 13.55 8.26
C LEU A 295 -20.17 13.99 8.21
N GLN A 296 -19.82 14.98 7.39
CA GLN A 296 -18.47 15.52 7.28
C GLN A 296 -17.94 15.96 8.66
N LYS A 297 -18.78 16.67 9.44
CA LYS A 297 -18.44 17.08 10.81
C LYS A 297 -18.27 15.89 11.77
N ALA A 298 -19.16 14.90 11.69
CA ALA A 298 -19.12 13.73 12.58
C ALA A 298 -17.93 12.81 12.27
N VAL A 299 -17.60 12.64 10.99
CA VAL A 299 -16.55 11.74 10.50
C VAL A 299 -15.16 12.34 10.62
N ALA A 300 -15.02 13.67 10.63
CA ALA A 300 -13.75 14.35 10.89
C ALA A 300 -13.13 13.94 12.25
N ALA A 301 -13.95 13.60 13.25
CA ALA A 301 -13.49 13.09 14.54
C ALA A 301 -12.92 11.64 14.47
N LEU A 302 -13.12 10.95 13.34
CA LEU A 302 -12.73 9.56 13.09
C LEU A 302 -11.56 9.44 12.10
N ASN A 303 -10.86 10.55 11.79
CA ASN A 303 -9.71 10.61 10.87
C ASN A 303 -10.02 10.15 9.43
N VAL A 304 -11.23 10.37 8.95
CA VAL A 304 -11.60 10.17 7.53
C VAL A 304 -11.94 11.52 6.92
N GLU A 305 -11.29 11.87 5.83
CA GLU A 305 -11.57 13.06 5.03
C GLU A 305 -12.79 12.78 4.13
N LEU A 306 -13.81 13.63 4.22
CA LEU A 306 -15.00 13.52 3.39
C LEU A 306 -15.11 14.69 2.45
N ASP A 307 -15.13 14.40 1.15
CA ASP A 307 -15.43 15.37 0.11
C ASP A 307 -16.89 15.23 -0.32
N VAL A 308 -17.61 16.35 -0.41
CA VAL A 308 -19.03 16.38 -0.77
C VAL A 308 -19.20 16.93 -2.17
N ILE A 309 -19.77 16.14 -3.07
CA ILE A 309 -19.99 16.50 -4.47
C ILE A 309 -21.47 16.31 -4.88
N PRO A 310 -21.96 17.09 -5.86
CA PRO A 310 -23.30 16.91 -6.40
C PRO A 310 -23.40 15.64 -7.26
N ASP A 311 -22.41 15.40 -8.12
CA ASP A 311 -22.32 14.28 -9.06
C ASP A 311 -20.85 14.04 -9.47
N LEU A 312 -20.58 12.96 -10.20
CA LEU A 312 -19.26 12.56 -10.69
C LEU A 312 -18.95 13.07 -12.11
N THR A 313 -19.61 14.14 -12.56
CA THR A 313 -19.40 14.69 -13.91
C THR A 313 -18.33 15.80 -13.92
N GLY A 314 -17.81 16.13 -15.10
CA GLY A 314 -16.83 17.20 -15.27
C GLY A 314 -15.55 16.97 -14.45
N GLU A 315 -15.16 17.96 -13.66
CA GLU A 315 -13.95 17.90 -12.82
C GLU A 315 -14.07 16.87 -11.68
N ASN A 316 -15.30 16.57 -11.22
CA ASN A 316 -15.55 15.57 -10.18
C ASN A 316 -15.29 14.14 -10.65
N GLY A 317 -15.17 13.89 -11.95
CA GLY A 317 -14.78 12.58 -12.48
C GLY A 317 -13.41 12.11 -11.98
N ALA A 318 -12.56 13.02 -11.52
CA ALA A 318 -11.27 12.68 -10.91
C ALA A 318 -11.39 11.80 -9.65
N TYR A 319 -12.51 11.90 -8.91
CA TYR A 319 -12.77 11.07 -7.72
C TYR A 319 -12.82 9.57 -8.04
N LEU A 320 -13.31 9.19 -9.23
CA LEU A 320 -13.27 7.80 -9.72
C LEU A 320 -11.84 7.26 -9.78
N LEU A 321 -10.85 8.13 -10.02
CA LEU A 321 -9.44 7.78 -10.16
C LEU A 321 -8.62 7.92 -8.86
N ASN A 322 -9.12 8.68 -7.89
CA ASN A 322 -8.39 9.02 -6.67
C ASN A 322 -8.91 8.27 -5.44
N ASP A 323 -10.23 8.10 -5.29
CA ASP A 323 -10.86 7.56 -4.07
C ASP A 323 -11.27 6.09 -4.13
N TRP A 324 -11.27 5.44 -2.97
CA TRP A 324 -11.62 4.02 -2.82
C TRP A 324 -12.99 3.79 -2.18
N ASN A 325 -13.62 4.86 -1.71
CA ASN A 325 -14.81 4.82 -0.87
C ASN A 325 -15.80 5.88 -1.36
N PHE A 326 -17.02 5.46 -1.64
CA PHE A 326 -18.09 6.31 -2.16
C PHE A 326 -19.35 6.15 -1.31
N ILE A 327 -20.00 7.27 -0.99
CA ILE A 327 -21.21 7.33 -0.18
C ILE A 327 -22.29 7.99 -1.03
N GLN A 328 -23.20 7.20 -1.60
CA GLN A 328 -24.34 7.72 -2.35
C GLN A 328 -25.46 8.05 -1.37
N VAL A 329 -25.85 9.32 -1.27
CA VAL A 329 -26.99 9.74 -0.45
C VAL A 329 -28.21 9.89 -1.36
N SER A 330 -29.16 8.97 -1.23
CA SER A 330 -30.42 9.03 -1.99
C SER A 330 -31.56 9.50 -1.10
N VAL A 331 -32.27 10.52 -1.60
CA VAL A 331 -33.46 11.11 -0.98
C VAL A 331 -34.66 10.72 -1.82
N ASN A 332 -35.60 9.97 -1.25
CA ASN A 332 -36.76 9.35 -1.92
C ASN A 332 -36.45 8.09 -2.78
N ARG A 333 -37.51 7.38 -3.18
CA ARG A 333 -37.54 5.94 -3.55
C ARG A 333 -37.02 5.58 -4.96
N SER A 334 -36.46 6.52 -5.74
CA SER A 334 -35.88 6.27 -7.08
C SER A 334 -34.37 6.00 -7.01
N CYS A 335 -33.98 5.04 -6.18
CA CYS A 335 -32.63 4.96 -5.60
C CYS A 335 -31.64 4.06 -6.36
N LEU A 336 -32.10 2.98 -7.00
CA LEU A 336 -31.20 1.98 -7.56
C LEU A 336 -30.47 2.46 -8.82
N SER A 337 -31.12 3.28 -9.66
CA SER A 337 -30.54 3.74 -10.93
C SER A 337 -29.30 4.62 -10.74
N GLU A 338 -29.25 5.43 -9.67
CA GLU A 338 -28.08 6.27 -9.35
C GLU A 338 -26.89 5.41 -8.91
N VAL A 339 -27.15 4.42 -8.07
CA VAL A 339 -26.12 3.47 -7.61
C VAL A 339 -25.66 2.59 -8.77
N GLU A 340 -26.57 2.12 -9.62
CA GLU A 340 -26.24 1.38 -10.84
C GLU A 340 -25.32 2.19 -11.76
N ALA A 341 -25.63 3.46 -11.99
CA ALA A 341 -24.77 4.35 -12.79
C ALA A 341 -23.37 4.50 -12.17
N LEU A 342 -23.29 4.74 -10.86
CA LEU A 342 -22.02 4.80 -10.13
C LEU A 342 -21.22 3.49 -10.27
N LEU A 343 -21.87 2.33 -10.13
CA LEU A 343 -21.21 1.04 -10.27
C LEU A 343 -20.65 0.84 -11.69
N ILE A 344 -21.40 1.23 -12.72
CA ILE A 344 -20.94 1.19 -14.12
C ILE A 344 -19.68 2.05 -14.30
N ASP A 345 -19.68 3.27 -13.76
CA ASP A 345 -18.53 4.19 -13.85
C ASP A 345 -17.30 3.65 -13.11
N LEU A 346 -17.50 3.08 -11.92
CA LEU A 346 -16.43 2.44 -11.14
C LEU A 346 -15.85 1.20 -11.82
N GLU A 347 -16.69 0.40 -12.47
CA GLU A 347 -16.26 -0.74 -13.29
C GLU A 347 -15.43 -0.29 -14.49
N ALA A 348 -15.86 0.77 -15.18
CA ALA A 348 -15.15 1.35 -16.30
C ALA A 348 -13.77 1.90 -15.91
N ALA A 349 -13.65 2.48 -14.71
CA ALA A 349 -12.38 2.98 -14.16
C ALA A 349 -11.38 1.87 -13.81
N LYS A 350 -11.82 0.60 -13.71
CA LYS A 350 -10.99 -0.59 -13.46
C LYS A 350 -10.13 -0.57 -12.18
N ARG A 351 -10.36 0.37 -11.26
CA ARG A 351 -9.59 0.44 -10.01
C ARG A 351 -9.88 -0.70 -9.05
N ALA A 352 -11.08 -1.26 -9.12
CA ALA A 352 -11.48 -2.42 -8.33
C ALA A 352 -10.56 -3.65 -8.55
N LEU A 353 -9.79 -3.67 -9.65
CA LEU A 353 -8.75 -4.67 -9.86
C LEU A 353 -7.66 -4.64 -8.77
N LEU A 354 -7.34 -3.46 -8.24
CA LEU A 354 -6.22 -3.26 -7.32
C LEU A 354 -6.63 -3.44 -5.87
N HIS A 355 -7.79 -2.91 -5.47
CA HIS A 355 -8.34 -3.01 -4.13
C HIS A 355 -9.88 -3.04 -4.19
N PRO A 356 -10.57 -3.60 -3.17
CA PRO A 356 -12.01 -3.56 -3.15
C PRO A 356 -12.49 -2.12 -3.00
N LEU A 357 -13.39 -1.69 -3.87
CA LEU A 357 -14.08 -0.41 -3.73
C LEU A 357 -15.21 -0.55 -2.72
N VAL A 358 -15.42 0.46 -1.87
CA VAL A 358 -16.55 0.49 -0.93
C VAL A 358 -17.57 1.49 -1.44
N VAL A 359 -18.80 1.04 -1.62
CA VAL A 359 -19.95 1.89 -1.95
C VAL A 359 -20.96 1.74 -0.84
N ILE A 360 -21.35 2.85 -0.22
CA ILE A 360 -22.34 2.90 0.85
C ILE A 360 -23.53 3.70 0.34
N LEU A 361 -24.66 3.03 0.15
CA LEU A 361 -25.92 3.67 -0.15
C LEU A 361 -26.59 4.11 1.16
N VAL A 362 -26.78 5.41 1.35
CA VAL A 362 -27.53 5.98 2.47
C VAL A 362 -28.93 6.35 1.99
N LEU A 363 -29.94 5.62 2.48
CA LEU A 363 -31.35 5.83 2.19
C LEU A 363 -31.96 6.76 3.24
N LEU A 364 -32.20 8.03 2.88
CA LEU A 364 -32.89 8.98 3.74
C LEU A 364 -34.41 8.89 3.54
N SER A 365 -35.12 8.50 4.59
CA SER A 365 -36.60 8.43 4.60
C SER A 365 -37.20 9.61 5.36
N GLY A 366 -38.16 10.31 4.76
CA GLY A 366 -38.91 11.41 5.38
C GLY A 366 -39.93 10.96 6.43
N SER A 367 -40.39 11.90 7.27
CA SER A 367 -41.30 11.64 8.40
C SER A 367 -42.78 11.44 8.03
N ASP A 368 -43.20 11.78 6.81
CA ASP A 368 -44.63 11.78 6.41
C ASP A 368 -45.08 10.51 5.63
N GLU A 369 -44.22 9.50 5.44
CA GLU A 369 -44.45 8.42 4.46
C GLU A 369 -44.86 7.04 5.00
N LEU A 370 -45.20 6.90 6.29
CA LEU A 370 -45.72 5.62 6.82
C LEU A 370 -47.10 5.22 6.24
N SER A 371 -47.70 6.03 5.37
CA SER A 371 -49.10 5.91 4.94
C SER A 371 -49.36 5.74 3.44
N VAL A 372 -48.35 5.60 2.56
CA VAL A 372 -48.60 5.42 1.11
C VAL A 372 -47.94 4.15 0.56
N SER A 373 -48.78 3.34 -0.09
CA SER A 373 -48.58 2.04 -0.72
C SER A 373 -47.62 2.03 -1.94
N GLY A 374 -46.59 2.87 -1.96
CA GLY A 374 -45.52 2.86 -2.96
C GLY A 374 -44.46 1.80 -2.63
N ARG A 375 -43.97 1.07 -3.62
CA ARG A 375 -42.96 0.00 -3.46
C ARG A 375 -41.78 0.49 -2.61
N VAL A 376 -41.56 -0.15 -1.47
CA VAL A 376 -40.32 -0.02 -0.67
C VAL A 376 -39.19 -0.52 -1.57
N VAL A 377 -37.99 0.08 -1.51
CA VAL A 377 -36.82 -0.53 -2.17
C VAL A 377 -36.68 -1.92 -1.56
N GLU A 378 -36.99 -2.94 -2.34
CA GLU A 378 -36.99 -4.31 -1.85
C GLU A 378 -35.55 -4.65 -1.47
N PRO A 379 -35.29 -5.09 -0.22
CA PRO A 379 -33.96 -5.51 0.20
C PRO A 379 -33.32 -6.51 -0.76
N GLU A 380 -34.16 -7.30 -1.43
CA GLU A 380 -33.79 -8.24 -2.50
C GLU A 380 -33.08 -7.55 -3.68
N ALA A 381 -33.57 -6.40 -4.14
CA ALA A 381 -32.97 -5.68 -5.26
C ALA A 381 -31.58 -5.11 -4.93
N ILE A 382 -31.39 -4.61 -3.71
CA ILE A 382 -30.06 -4.18 -3.23
C ILE A 382 -29.12 -5.38 -3.12
N MET A 383 -29.62 -6.52 -2.62
CA MET A 383 -28.85 -7.75 -2.49
C MET A 383 -28.38 -8.28 -3.85
N ASP A 384 -29.24 -8.25 -4.87
CA ASP A 384 -28.91 -8.66 -6.23
C ASP A 384 -27.85 -7.75 -6.86
N LEU A 385 -28.05 -6.43 -6.76
CA LEU A 385 -27.09 -5.44 -7.25
C LEU A 385 -25.73 -5.59 -6.56
N ALA A 386 -25.74 -5.73 -5.24
CA ALA A 386 -24.53 -5.90 -4.44
C ALA A 386 -23.81 -7.22 -4.75
N SER A 387 -24.55 -8.30 -5.03
CA SER A 387 -23.99 -9.59 -5.42
C SER A 387 -23.31 -9.52 -6.79
N ALA A 388 -23.90 -8.81 -7.75
CA ALA A 388 -23.29 -8.56 -9.05
C ALA A 388 -22.01 -7.71 -8.92
N ALA A 389 -22.08 -6.59 -8.18
CA ALA A 389 -20.96 -5.69 -7.93
C ALA A 389 -19.78 -6.39 -7.23
N LYS A 390 -20.07 -7.33 -6.31
CA LYS A 390 -19.05 -8.12 -5.60
C LYS A 390 -18.19 -8.96 -6.53
N LEU A 391 -18.74 -9.48 -7.63
CA LEU A 391 -17.96 -10.22 -8.64
C LEU A 391 -16.94 -9.32 -9.35
N ARG A 392 -17.11 -8.00 -9.28
CA ARG A 392 -16.19 -6.97 -9.79
C ARG A 392 -15.36 -6.32 -8.69
N ASN A 393 -15.31 -6.91 -7.49
CA ASN A 393 -14.60 -6.42 -6.32
C ASN A 393 -15.10 -5.05 -5.82
N ILE A 394 -16.40 -4.78 -5.99
CA ILE A 394 -17.08 -3.60 -5.43
C ILE A 394 -18.00 -4.07 -4.31
N LEU A 395 -17.82 -3.50 -3.11
CA LEU A 395 -18.55 -3.86 -1.90
C LEU A 395 -19.65 -2.83 -1.66
N LEU A 396 -20.87 -3.17 -2.07
CA LEU A 396 -22.06 -2.34 -1.87
C LEU A 396 -22.73 -2.68 -0.53
N TYR A 397 -22.93 -1.65 0.30
CA TYR A 397 -23.64 -1.71 1.58
C TYR A 397 -24.80 -0.72 1.58
N GLY A 398 -25.84 -0.99 2.36
CA GLY A 398 -26.95 -0.07 2.59
C GLY A 398 -27.03 0.41 4.04
N ILE A 399 -27.40 1.68 4.23
CA ILE A 399 -27.75 2.27 5.53
C ILE A 399 -29.09 2.99 5.38
N GLN A 400 -30.09 2.59 6.15
CA GLN A 400 -31.37 3.26 6.24
C GLN A 400 -31.36 4.27 7.40
N LEU A 401 -31.67 5.52 7.08
CA LEU A 401 -31.74 6.62 8.03
C LEU A 401 -33.13 7.26 7.98
N HIS A 402 -33.79 7.39 9.13
CA HIS A 402 -35.07 8.08 9.22
C HIS A 402 -34.88 9.52 9.70
N GLN A 403 -35.43 10.48 8.95
CA GLN A 403 -35.35 11.88 9.31
C GLN A 403 -36.27 12.21 10.49
N SER A 404 -35.67 12.48 11.64
CA SER A 404 -36.38 12.89 12.86
C SER A 404 -36.62 14.40 12.88
N LYS A 405 -37.83 14.82 13.30
CA LYS A 405 -38.14 16.23 13.61
C LYS A 405 -37.50 16.69 14.94
N ASP A 406 -37.15 15.75 15.82
CA ASP A 406 -36.37 16.00 17.04
C ASP A 406 -34.87 16.08 16.69
N THR A 407 -34.28 17.25 16.93
CA THR A 407 -32.88 17.58 16.67
C THR A 407 -31.91 16.66 17.39
N GLN A 408 -32.15 16.33 18.67
CA GLN A 408 -31.22 15.48 19.43
C GLN A 408 -31.22 14.05 18.89
N ARG A 409 -32.40 13.56 18.50
CA ARG A 409 -32.54 12.24 17.88
C ARG A 409 -31.90 12.22 16.49
N TRP A 410 -32.06 13.28 15.71
CA TRP A 410 -31.42 13.42 14.40
C TRP A 410 -29.89 13.41 14.51
N GLU A 411 -29.30 14.21 15.41
CA GLU A 411 -27.86 14.25 15.64
C GLU A 411 -27.30 12.88 16.05
N ARG A 412 -28.01 12.14 16.91
CA ARG A 412 -27.61 10.78 17.31
C ARG A 412 -27.63 9.81 16.12
N SER A 413 -28.66 9.86 15.28
CA SER A 413 -28.73 9.00 14.10
C SER A 413 -27.66 9.36 13.05
N VAL A 414 -27.35 10.64 12.85
CA VAL A 414 -26.24 11.06 11.97
C VAL A 414 -24.90 10.55 12.50
N LEU A 415 -24.65 10.66 13.82
CA LEU A 415 -23.44 10.10 14.43
C LEU A 415 -23.39 8.58 14.22
N ARG A 416 -24.53 7.89 14.34
CA ARG A 416 -24.60 6.45 14.10
C ARG A 416 -24.28 6.08 12.65
N VAL A 417 -24.76 6.85 11.67
CA VAL A 417 -24.38 6.68 10.26
C VAL A 417 -22.87 6.88 10.09
N ALA A 418 -22.28 7.90 10.72
CA ALA A 418 -20.83 8.15 10.65
C ALA A 418 -20.02 6.96 11.21
N GLU A 419 -20.41 6.42 12.37
CA GLU A 419 -19.77 5.24 12.98
C GLU A 419 -19.85 4.01 12.09
N ILE A 420 -21.04 3.71 11.56
CA ILE A 420 -21.27 2.57 10.67
C ILE A 420 -20.47 2.73 9.38
N THR A 421 -20.51 3.92 8.78
CA THR A 421 -19.78 4.25 7.55
C THR A 421 -18.28 4.05 7.74
N SER A 422 -17.70 4.58 8.82
CA SER A 422 -16.29 4.40 9.15
C SER A 422 -15.93 2.92 9.36
N ALA A 423 -16.79 2.14 10.03
CA ALA A 423 -16.57 0.72 10.23
C ALA A 423 -16.60 -0.08 8.91
N LEU A 424 -17.58 0.20 8.03
CA LEU A 424 -17.70 -0.48 6.74
C LEU A 424 -16.50 -0.18 5.83
N ILE A 425 -16.05 1.07 5.79
CA ILE A 425 -14.86 1.50 5.03
C ILE A 425 -13.59 0.82 5.55
N ARG A 426 -13.40 0.81 6.87
CA ARG A 426 -12.20 0.25 7.51
C ARG A 426 -12.12 -1.26 7.39
N GLU A 427 -13.21 -1.96 7.71
CA GLU A 427 -13.21 -3.42 7.71
C GLU A 427 -13.23 -3.99 6.29
N ARG A 428 -13.92 -3.30 5.37
CA ARG A 428 -14.03 -3.68 3.95
C ARG A 428 -14.48 -5.14 3.79
N SER A 429 -15.41 -5.55 4.64
CA SER A 429 -15.78 -6.95 4.80
C SER A 429 -16.79 -7.37 3.74
N PRO A 430 -16.50 -8.40 2.92
CA PRO A 430 -17.43 -8.91 1.92
C PRO A 430 -18.63 -9.66 2.52
N ALA A 431 -18.65 -9.87 3.84
CA ALA A 431 -19.70 -10.59 4.56
C ALA A 431 -20.98 -9.75 4.78
N LEU A 432 -20.86 -8.43 4.78
CA LEU A 432 -21.98 -7.50 4.99
C LEU A 432 -22.53 -6.92 3.67
N VAL A 433 -21.98 -7.35 2.53
CA VAL A 433 -22.41 -6.87 1.20
C VAL A 433 -23.89 -7.16 0.99
N GLY A 434 -24.61 -6.15 0.48
CA GLY A 434 -26.06 -6.20 0.24
C GLY A 434 -26.93 -6.01 1.49
N GLN A 435 -26.35 -5.92 2.69
CA GLN A 435 -27.11 -5.69 3.91
C GLN A 435 -27.61 -4.25 4.00
N LEU A 436 -28.84 -4.07 4.50
CA LEU A 436 -29.42 -2.78 4.84
C LEU A 436 -29.39 -2.56 6.35
N LEU A 437 -28.40 -1.80 6.82
CA LEU A 437 -28.21 -1.47 8.24
C LEU A 437 -29.14 -0.31 8.66
N GLN A 438 -29.48 -0.21 9.94
CA GLN A 438 -30.33 0.88 10.47
C GLN A 438 -29.52 1.82 11.37
N ALA A 439 -29.78 3.13 11.24
CA ALA A 439 -29.13 4.19 12.01
C ALA A 439 -30.12 5.19 12.63
#